data_AF-A0A4Y2NGK4-F1
#
_entry.id   AF-A0A4Y2NGK4-F1
#
_cell.length_a   1.000
_cell.length_b   1.000
_cell.length_c   1.000
_cell.angle_alpha   90.00
_cell.angle_beta   90.00
_cell.angle_gamma   90.00
#
_symmetry.space_group_name_H-M   'P 1'
#
loop_
_entity.id
_entity.type
_entity.pdbx_description
1 polymer ?
#
loop_
_entity_poly.entity_id
_entity_poly.type
_entity_poly.pdbx_seq_one_letter_code
_entity_poly.pdbx_strand_id
1 'polypeptide(L)'
;MLDNALYVDDLCYGAKTVQEALSLYAGAVSILKDASFHLRKLCTNSRELQALWIQNGLSNEVGFEHDCKLKVLGLVWNLDEDCVGLMLRLC
;
A
#
# COMPACT_ATOMS: atom_id res chain seq x y z
N MET A 1 -7.78 -13.20 -3.68
CA MET A 1 -7.24 -11.90 -3.18
C MET A 1 -5.83 -11.66 -3.71
N LEU A 2 -4.95 -12.67 -3.69
CA LEU A 2 -3.55 -12.52 -4.09
C LEU A 2 -3.30 -12.61 -5.62
N ASP A 3 -4.14 -13.34 -6.37
CA ASP A 3 -3.85 -13.72 -7.77
C ASP A 3 -3.69 -12.54 -8.75
N ASN A 4 -4.26 -11.37 -8.45
CA ASN A 4 -4.24 -10.19 -9.33
C ASN A 4 -3.57 -8.96 -8.70
N ALA A 5 -3.06 -9.08 -7.48
CA ALA A 5 -2.65 -7.94 -6.66
C ALA A 5 -1.24 -8.09 -6.08
N LEU A 6 -0.68 -9.30 -6.11
CA LEU A 6 0.68 -9.59 -5.69
C LEU A 6 1.56 -9.77 -6.93
N TYR A 7 2.59 -8.92 -7.06
CA TYR A 7 3.62 -9.04 -8.07
C TYR A 7 4.97 -9.18 -7.38
N VAL A 8 5.48 -10.42 -7.32
CA VAL A 8 6.71 -10.77 -6.59
C VAL A 8 6.61 -10.31 -5.13
N ASP A 9 7.29 -9.23 -4.75
CA ASP A 9 7.31 -8.65 -3.40
C ASP A 9 6.36 -7.45 -3.23
N ASP A 10 5.79 -6.92 -4.32
CA ASP A 10 4.85 -5.80 -4.29
C ASP A 10 3.40 -6.29 -4.13
N LEU A 11 2.71 -5.83 -3.10
CA LEU A 11 1.28 -6.02 -2.90
C LEU A 11 0.54 -4.70 -3.15
N CYS A 12 -0.26 -4.63 -4.21
CA CYS A 12 -1.08 -3.46 -4.55
C CYS A 12 -2.55 -3.86 -4.67
N TYR A 13 -3.40 -3.30 -3.80
CA TYR A 13 -4.83 -3.62 -3.78
C TYR A 13 -5.65 -2.37 -3.44
N GLY A 14 -6.85 -2.26 -4.02
CA GLY A 14 -7.80 -1.19 -3.76
C GLY A 14 -9.15 -1.71 -3.25
N ALA A 15 -9.88 -0.88 -2.50
CA ALA A 15 -11.21 -1.21 -2.00
C ALA A 15 -12.19 -0.06 -2.25
N LYS A 16 -13.49 -0.33 -2.17
CA LYS A 16 -14.53 0.69 -2.41
C LYS A 16 -14.77 1.58 -1.19
N THR A 17 -14.44 1.09 0.00
CA THR A 17 -14.59 1.83 1.25
C THR A 17 -13.32 1.76 2.09
N VAL A 18 -13.12 2.76 2.95
CA VAL A 18 -11.99 2.79 3.89
C VAL A 18 -12.04 1.61 4.85
N GLN A 19 -13.23 1.21 5.31
CA GLN A 19 -13.38 0.08 6.22
C GLN A 19 -13.00 -1.25 5.55
N GLU A 20 -13.43 -1.47 4.31
CA GLU A 20 -13.00 -2.64 3.53
C GLU A 20 -11.48 -2.64 3.33
N ALA A 21 -10.89 -1.49 2.97
CA ALA A 21 -9.44 -1.37 2.81
C ALA A 21 -8.69 -1.69 4.11
N LEU A 22 -9.20 -1.23 5.26
CA LEU A 22 -8.62 -1.52 6.56
C LEU A 22 -8.70 -3.02 6.90
N SER A 23 -9.85 -3.66 6.66
CA SER A 23 -10.00 -5.11 6.88
C SER A 23 -9.10 -5.94 5.95
N LEU A 24 -9.00 -5.55 4.68
CA LEU A 24 -8.10 -6.18 3.71
C LEU A 24 -6.65 -6.07 4.13
N TYR A 25 -6.25 -4.88 4.58
CA TYR A 25 -4.91 -4.63 5.09
C TYR A 25 -4.58 -5.51 6.31
N ALA A 26 -5.44 -5.52 7.32
CA ALA A 26 -5.24 -6.33 8.52
C ALA A 26 -5.15 -7.83 8.19
N GLY A 27 -6.00 -8.30 7.27
CA GLY A 27 -5.96 -9.67 6.76
C GLY A 27 -4.65 -9.99 6.03
N ALA A 28 -4.19 -9.10 5.15
CA ALA A 28 -2.94 -9.27 4.41
C ALA A 28 -1.73 -9.33 5.34
N VAL A 29 -1.65 -8.43 6.33
CA VAL A 29 -0.57 -8.46 7.34
C VAL A 29 -0.58 -9.77 8.10
N SER A 30 -1.75 -10.22 8.59
CA SER A 30 -1.84 -11.47 9.35
C SER A 30 -1.38 -12.68 8.52
N ILE A 31 -1.93 -12.83 7.31
CA ILE A 31 -1.64 -13.99 6.45
C ILE A 31 -0.15 -14.02 6.07
N LEU A 32 0.41 -12.88 5.68
CA LEU A 32 1.81 -12.81 5.26
C LEU A 32 2.75 -13.01 6.46
N LYS A 33 2.44 -12.43 7.63
CA LYS A 33 3.21 -12.63 8.86
C LYS A 33 3.24 -14.09 9.29
N ASP A 34 2.10 -14.79 9.20
CA ASP A 34 2.01 -16.23 9.48
C ASP A 34 2.89 -17.06 8.52
N ALA A 35 3.04 -16.60 7.28
CA ALA A 35 3.95 -17.18 6.29
C ALA A 35 5.40 -16.67 6.40
N SER A 36 5.76 -15.97 7.48
CA SER A 36 7.07 -15.32 7.72
C SER A 36 7.43 -14.18 6.75
N PHE A 37 6.46 -13.67 5.99
CA PHE A 37 6.60 -12.47 5.15
C PHE A 37 6.16 -11.23 5.91
N HIS A 38 7.08 -10.30 6.13
CA HIS A 38 6.77 -9.03 6.77
C HIS A 38 6.52 -7.99 5.68
N LEU A 39 5.27 -7.52 5.57
CA LEU A 39 4.96 -6.34 4.78
C LEU A 39 5.78 -5.15 5.31
N ARG A 40 6.24 -4.29 4.40
CA ARG A 40 6.98 -3.06 4.71
C ARG A 40 6.60 -1.95 3.75
N LYS A 41 6.87 -0.69 4.11
CA LYS A 41 6.74 0.49 3.24
C LYS A 41 5.32 0.68 2.67
N LEU A 42 4.32 0.57 3.54
CA LEU A 42 2.95 0.78 3.09
C LEU A 42 2.71 2.23 2.72
N CYS A 43 1.83 2.40 1.74
CA CYS A 43 1.30 3.69 1.31
C CYS A 43 -0.18 3.55 0.96
N THR A 44 -0.89 4.66 1.01
CA THR A 44 -2.30 4.77 0.61
C THR A 44 -2.57 6.20 0.16
N ASN A 45 -3.46 6.36 -0.82
CA ASN A 45 -3.99 7.66 -1.23
C ASN A 45 -5.02 8.21 -0.23
N SER A 46 -5.57 7.38 0.66
CA SER A 46 -6.57 7.79 1.64
C SER A 46 -5.94 8.25 2.94
N ARG A 47 -6.03 9.56 3.21
CA ARG A 47 -5.62 10.16 4.50
C ARG A 47 -6.39 9.58 5.69
N GLU A 48 -7.66 9.25 5.48
CA GLU A 48 -8.50 8.60 6.49
C GLU A 48 -7.98 7.21 6.84
N LEU A 49 -7.66 6.39 5.82
CA LEU A 49 -7.10 5.06 6.04
C LEU A 49 -5.73 5.14 6.73
N GLN A 50 -4.89 6.09 6.33
CA GLN A 50 -3.60 6.32 6.98
C GLN A 50 -3.76 6.67 8.46
N ALA A 51 -4.71 7.55 8.80
CA ALA A 51 -5.00 7.89 10.18
C ALA A 51 -5.48 6.66 10.98
N LEU A 52 -6.33 5.82 10.38
CA LEU A 52 -6.78 4.57 11.00
C LEU A 52 -5.63 3.60 11.22
N TRP A 53 -4.68 3.46 10.29
CA TRP A 53 -3.51 2.61 10.50
C TRP A 53 -2.68 3.07 11.71
N ILE A 54 -2.47 4.38 11.86
CA ILE A 54 -1.75 4.96 13.01
C ILE A 54 -2.53 4.69 14.30
N GLN A 55 -3.84 4.96 14.32
CA GLN A 55 -4.68 4.75 15.50
C GLN A 55 -4.72 3.28 15.95
N ASN A 56 -4.70 2.34 15.01
CA ASN A 56 -4.70 0.91 15.30
C ASN A 56 -3.30 0.35 15.59
N GLY A 57 -2.27 1.20 15.69
CA GLY A 57 -0.88 0.79 16.00
C GLY A 57 -0.19 0.02 14.86
N LEU A 58 -0.79 -0.01 13.68
CA LEU A 58 -0.27 -0.70 12.49
C LEU A 58 0.95 0.01 11.89
N SER A 59 1.20 1.24 12.33
CA SER A 59 2.32 2.09 11.93
C SER A 59 3.70 1.58 12.33
N ASN A 60 3.78 0.95 13.50
CA ASN A 60 5.06 0.59 14.11
C ASN A 60 5.62 -0.73 13.57
N GLU A 61 4.75 -1.61 13.05
CA GLU A 61 5.18 -2.91 12.51
C GLU A 61 5.64 -2.84 11.05
N VAL A 62 5.16 -1.86 10.28
CA VAL A 62 5.24 -1.93 8.81
C VAL A 62 6.04 -0.79 8.16
N GLY A 63 6.18 0.36 8.84
CA GLY A 63 6.87 1.52 8.27
C GLY A 63 6.07 2.15 7.11
N PHE A 64 5.84 3.45 7.20
CA PHE A 64 5.15 4.19 6.16
C PHE A 64 6.12 4.98 5.30
N GLU A 65 5.91 4.95 3.99
CA GLU A 65 6.53 5.95 3.11
C GLU A 65 5.57 7.13 2.94
N HIS A 66 6.07 8.32 3.30
CA HIS A 66 5.34 9.59 3.18
C HIS A 66 5.68 10.35 1.90
N ASP A 67 6.53 9.78 1.04
CA ASP A 67 6.95 10.49 -0.18
C ASP A 67 5.82 10.49 -1.21
N CYS A 68 5.46 11.66 -1.72
CA CYS A 68 4.33 11.86 -2.62
C CYS A 68 4.57 11.30 -4.04
N LYS A 69 5.75 10.72 -4.28
CA LYS A 69 6.15 10.07 -5.54
C LYS A 69 6.69 8.68 -5.26
N LEU A 70 5.82 7.79 -4.82
CA LEU A 70 6.16 6.39 -4.64
C LEU A 70 6.25 5.69 -6.00
N LYS A 71 7.22 4.80 -6.17
CA LYS A 71 7.29 3.95 -7.35
C LYS A 71 6.59 2.62 -7.09
N VAL A 72 5.50 2.37 -7.82
CA VAL A 72 4.77 1.09 -7.78
C VAL A 72 5.02 0.40 -9.12
N LEU A 73 5.65 -0.79 -9.11
CA LEU A 73 5.93 -1.55 -10.33
C LEU A 73 6.72 -0.77 -11.41
N GLY A 74 7.59 0.14 -10.98
CA GLY A 74 8.36 1.02 -11.87
C GLY A 74 7.60 2.24 -12.42
N LEU A 75 6.31 2.38 -12.10
CA LEU A 75 5.48 3.55 -12.40
C LEU A 75 5.51 4.53 -11.23
N VAL A 76 5.33 5.82 -11.52
CA VAL A 76 5.21 6.84 -10.47
C VAL A 76 3.74 6.93 -10.06
N TRP A 77 3.43 6.68 -8.79
CA TRP A 77 2.09 6.86 -8.26
C TRP A 77 1.97 8.24 -7.60
N ASN A 78 1.05 9.06 -8.10
CA ASN A 78 0.63 10.29 -7.45
C ASN A 78 -0.53 9.98 -6.50
N LEU A 79 -0.25 10.04 -5.19
CA LEU A 79 -1.21 9.73 -4.14
C LEU A 79 -2.34 10.77 -4.03
N ASP A 80 -2.07 12.04 -4.35
CA ASP A 80 -3.07 13.11 -4.21
C ASP A 80 -4.14 13.01 -5.31
N GLU A 81 -3.72 12.70 -6.55
CA GLU A 81 -4.60 12.58 -7.72
C GLU A 81 -5.06 11.14 -7.98
N ASP A 82 -4.60 10.18 -7.18
CA ASP A 82 -4.80 8.74 -7.37
C ASP A 82 -4.56 8.25 -8.80
N CYS A 83 -3.43 8.64 -9.38
CA CYS A 83 -3.08 8.28 -10.76
C CYS A 83 -1.66 7.76 -10.89
N VAL A 84 -1.48 6.78 -11.79
CA VAL A 84 -0.17 6.23 -12.15
C VAL A 84 0.35 6.88 -13.42
N GLY A 85 1.61 7.31 -13.39
CA GLY A 85 2.29 7.98 -14.48
C GLY A 85 3.57 7.28 -14.91
N LEU A 86 3.87 7.38 -16.20
CA LEU A 86 5.16 6.95 -16.77
C LEU A 86 6.16 8.11 -16.68
N MET A 87 7.28 7.89 -16.02
CA MET A 87 8.40 8.84 -16.06
C MET A 87 9.31 8.51 -17.25
N LEU A 88 9.12 9.21 -18.36
CA LEU A 88 10.01 9.11 -19.51
C LEU A 88 11.26 9.95 -19.27
N ARG A 89 12.44 9.34 -19.32
CA ARG A 89 13.69 10.08 -19.49
C ARG A 89 13.89 10.31 -20.98
N LEU A 90 13.76 11.56 -21.41
CA LEU A 90 14.21 11.98 -22.74
C LEU A 90 15.74 12.05 -22.69
N CYS A 91 16.39 11.27 -23.56
CA CYS A 91 17.83 11.27 -23.76
C CYS A 91 18.31 12.60 -24.37
#